data_AF-A0AAD4LJ53-F1
#
_entry.id   AF-A0AAD4LJ53-F1
#
_cell.length_a   1.000
_cell.length_b   1.000
_cell.length_c   1.000
_cell.angle_alpha   90.00
_cell.angle_beta   90.00
_cell.angle_gamma   90.00
#
_symmetry.space_group_name_H-M   'P 1'
#
loop_
_entity.id
_entity.type
_entity.pdbx_description
1 polymer ?
#
loop_
_entity_poly.entity_id
_entity_poly.type
_entity_poly.pdbx_seq_one_letter_code
_entity_poly.pdbx_strand_id
1 'polypeptide(L)'
;MVRDANGNKTRTPKYTRRTTSTALQIAVDHAFTGTYVQRFRTNDPPENTSCPCGETVRSTEHILLHCPRFVRPQISHTILSTAFCPINPLYPNTDFFSTRTGEKKLCRFLQETGALSWPDSGPPPYVPPESAGFSARFEFTLEPGIDL
;
A
#
# COMPACT_ATOMS: atom_id res chain seq x y z
N MET A 1 13.46 19.78 -24.20
CA MET A 1 13.47 20.44 -22.88
C MET A 1 12.10 21.03 -22.66
N VAL A 2 11.46 20.73 -21.54
CA VAL A 2 10.17 21.32 -21.16
C VAL A 2 10.45 22.53 -20.28
N ARG A 3 9.66 23.60 -20.40
CA ARG A 3 9.74 24.75 -19.50
C ARG A 3 8.62 24.62 -18.46
N ASP A 4 8.92 24.90 -17.19
CA ASP A 4 7.89 24.98 -16.16
C ASP A 4 7.04 26.25 -16.31
N ALA A 5 6.02 26.41 -15.47
CA ALA A 5 5.18 27.62 -15.42
C ALA A 5 5.98 28.91 -15.15
N ASN A 6 7.20 28.79 -14.64
CA ASN A 6 8.12 29.89 -14.33
C ASN A 6 9.15 30.12 -15.45
N GLY A 7 9.05 29.40 -16.57
CA GLY A 7 9.96 29.51 -17.72
C GLY A 7 11.33 28.84 -17.54
N ASN A 8 11.57 28.16 -16.41
CA ASN A 8 12.81 27.45 -16.14
C ASN A 8 12.91 26.18 -16.98
N LYS A 9 14.13 25.87 -17.43
CA LYS A 9 14.43 24.61 -18.11
C LYS A 9 14.30 23.47 -17.11
N THR A 10 13.24 22.69 -17.21
CA THR A 10 13.07 21.47 -16.41
C THR A 10 13.33 20.25 -17.28
N ARG A 11 13.98 19.26 -16.67
CA ARG A 11 14.08 17.93 -17.27
C ARG A 11 12.74 17.23 -17.07
N THR A 12 12.19 16.65 -18.13
CA THR A 12 11.03 15.78 -18.01
C THR A 12 11.39 14.64 -17.04
N PRO A 13 10.65 14.45 -15.94
CA PRO A 13 10.98 13.39 -14.99
C PRO A 13 10.81 12.04 -15.69
N LYS A 14 11.77 11.13 -15.44
CA LYS A 14 11.77 9.79 -16.06
C LYS A 14 10.59 8.93 -15.59
N TYR A 15 10.17 9.12 -14.34
CA TYR A 15 9.08 8.40 -13.71
C TYR A 15 8.00 9.39 -13.27
N THR A 16 6.75 8.95 -13.26
CA THR A 16 5.64 9.78 -12.78
C THR A 16 5.75 10.01 -11.27
N ARG A 17 5.14 11.11 -10.80
CA ARG A 17 5.04 11.40 -9.36
C ARG A 17 4.45 10.22 -8.59
N ARG A 18 3.40 9.59 -9.13
CA ARG A 18 2.74 8.44 -8.52
C ARG A 18 3.72 7.29 -8.31
N THR A 19 4.49 6.93 -9.33
CA THR A 19 5.53 5.90 -9.24
C THR A 19 6.55 6.20 -8.15
N THR A 20 7.11 7.41 -8.13
CA THR A 20 8.13 7.78 -7.14
C THR A 20 7.55 7.85 -5.73
N SER A 21 6.31 8.32 -5.55
CA SER A 21 5.64 8.34 -4.25
C SER A 21 5.33 6.92 -3.75
N THR A 22 4.87 6.03 -4.63
CA THR A 22 4.65 4.62 -4.29
C THR A 22 5.96 3.93 -3.91
N ALA A 23 7.06 4.19 -4.65
CA ALA A 23 8.37 3.66 -4.28
C ALA A 23 8.80 4.11 -2.87
N LEU A 24 8.62 5.38 -2.53
CA LEU A 24 8.91 5.91 -1.19
C LEU A 24 8.03 5.26 -0.12
N GLN A 25 6.72 5.13 -0.37
CA GLN A 25 5.79 4.48 0.55
C GLN A 25 6.21 3.04 0.84
N ILE A 26 6.63 2.29 -0.18
CA ILE A 26 7.13 0.92 0.01
C ILE A 26 8.41 0.91 0.85
N ALA A 27 9.33 1.86 0.60
CA ALA A 27 10.60 1.95 1.33
C ALA A 27 10.42 2.12 2.84
N VAL A 28 9.35 2.80 3.27
CA VAL A 28 9.02 3.03 4.69
C VAL A 28 7.94 2.08 5.22
N ASP A 29 7.60 1.02 4.48
CA ASP A 29 6.51 0.08 4.80
C ASP A 29 5.16 0.79 5.10
N HIS A 30 4.92 1.89 4.38
CA HIS A 30 3.73 2.73 4.45
C HIS A 30 3.00 2.77 3.10
N ALA A 31 3.09 1.66 2.37
CA ALA A 31 2.36 1.44 1.12
C ALA A 31 0.97 0.88 1.43
N PHE A 32 0.08 0.98 0.45
CA PHE A 32 -1.23 0.35 0.53
C PHE A 32 -1.09 -1.16 0.33
N THR A 33 -0.57 -1.86 1.32
CA THR A 33 -0.43 -3.31 1.36
C THR A 33 -1.43 -3.90 2.35
N GLY A 34 -1.71 -5.19 2.24
CA GLY A 34 -2.48 -5.89 3.25
C GLY A 34 -1.81 -5.86 4.62
N THR A 35 -0.47 -5.86 4.65
CA THR A 35 0.31 -5.70 5.90
C THR A 35 0.09 -4.34 6.56
N TYR A 36 -0.03 -3.27 5.77
CA TYR A 36 -0.37 -1.93 6.27
C TYR A 36 -1.80 -1.88 6.81
N VAL A 37 -2.76 -2.41 6.04
CA VAL A 37 -4.18 -2.43 6.41
C VAL A 37 -4.37 -3.19 7.73
N GLN A 38 -3.74 -4.34 7.91
CA GLN A 38 -3.80 -5.11 9.16
C GLN A 38 -3.28 -4.33 10.37
N ARG A 39 -2.26 -3.48 10.20
CA ARG A 39 -1.66 -2.71 11.31
C ARG A 39 -2.43 -1.44 11.64
N PHE A 40 -2.95 -0.73 10.63
CA PHE A 40 -3.45 0.63 10.80
C PHE A 40 -4.92 0.83 10.41
N ARG A 41 -5.54 -0.13 9.74
CA ARG A 41 -6.92 -0.06 9.23
C ARG A 41 -7.69 -1.35 9.54
N THR A 42 -7.73 -1.74 10.80
CA THR A 42 -8.34 -3.00 11.26
C THR A 42 -9.83 -3.13 10.97
N ASN A 43 -10.52 -2.01 10.73
CA ASN A 43 -11.95 -1.98 10.39
C ASN A 43 -12.22 -2.08 8.88
N ASP A 44 -11.18 -2.08 8.05
CA ASP A 44 -11.34 -2.25 6.61
C ASP A 44 -11.77 -3.70 6.30
N PRO A 45 -12.57 -3.89 5.24
CA PRO A 45 -12.99 -5.22 4.81
C PRO A 45 -11.80 -6.11 4.43
N PRO A 46 -11.87 -7.44 4.65
CA PRO A 46 -10.76 -8.37 4.37
C PRO A 46 -10.32 -8.36 2.90
N GLU A 47 -11.20 -8.00 1.98
CA GLU A 47 -10.92 -7.77 0.56
C GLU A 47 -9.84 -6.70 0.34
N ASN A 48 -9.68 -5.73 1.26
CA ASN A 48 -8.62 -4.73 1.20
C ASN A 48 -7.25 -5.29 1.62
N THR A 49 -7.23 -6.42 2.33
CA THR A 49 -6.00 -7.09 2.75
C THR A 49 -5.52 -8.12 1.74
N SER A 50 -6.43 -8.78 1.03
CA SER A 50 -6.11 -9.85 0.09
C SER A 50 -5.61 -9.35 -1.27
N CYS A 51 -4.84 -10.18 -1.94
CA CYS A 51 -4.43 -9.94 -3.32
C CYS A 51 -5.46 -10.57 -4.26
N PRO A 52 -5.85 -9.93 -5.38
CA PRO A 52 -6.82 -10.55 -6.29
C PRO A 52 -6.26 -11.74 -7.08
N CYS A 53 -5.01 -12.15 -6.83
CA CYS A 53 -4.50 -13.45 -7.30
C CYS A 53 -4.89 -14.62 -6.37
N GLY A 54 -5.57 -14.36 -5.25
CA GLY A 54 -5.96 -15.36 -4.26
C GLY A 54 -5.08 -15.40 -3.00
N GLU A 55 -4.01 -14.60 -2.93
CA GLU A 55 -3.19 -14.52 -1.72
C GLU A 55 -3.96 -13.83 -0.58
N THR A 56 -3.87 -14.38 0.63
CA THR A 56 -4.59 -13.86 1.79
C THR A 56 -4.11 -12.48 2.22
N VAL A 57 -2.81 -12.22 2.07
CA VAL A 57 -2.19 -10.94 2.45
C VAL A 57 -1.40 -10.37 1.27
N ARG A 58 -1.81 -9.19 0.82
CA ARG A 58 -1.14 -8.41 -0.22
C ARG A 58 0.10 -7.72 0.33
N SER A 59 1.16 -8.47 0.60
CA SER A 59 2.44 -7.91 1.05
C SER A 59 3.28 -7.36 -0.11
N THR A 60 4.23 -6.45 0.20
CA THR A 60 5.23 -5.99 -0.77
C THR A 60 6.02 -7.16 -1.35
N GLU A 61 6.46 -8.08 -0.50
CA GLU A 61 7.19 -9.28 -0.88
C GLU A 61 6.40 -10.14 -1.86
N HIS A 62 5.12 -10.42 -1.55
CA HIS A 62 4.25 -11.15 -2.46
C HIS A 62 4.17 -10.44 -3.81
N ILE A 63 3.88 -9.14 -3.84
CA ILE A 63 3.71 -8.40 -5.11
C ILE A 63 4.99 -8.37 -5.94
N LEU A 64 6.14 -8.14 -5.31
CA LEU A 64 7.41 -8.03 -6.00
C LEU A 64 7.99 -9.39 -6.41
N LEU A 65 7.78 -10.45 -5.64
CA LEU A 65 8.53 -11.71 -5.80
C LEU A 65 7.67 -12.92 -6.18
N HIS A 66 6.41 -12.97 -5.77
CA HIS A 66 5.62 -14.20 -5.83
C HIS A 66 4.31 -14.06 -6.62
N CYS A 67 3.83 -12.84 -6.84
CA CYS A 67 2.50 -12.63 -7.37
C CYS A 67 2.42 -13.09 -8.83
N PRO A 68 1.55 -14.06 -9.16
CA PRO A 68 1.46 -14.62 -10.51
C PRO A 68 0.98 -13.58 -11.53
N ARG A 69 0.28 -12.54 -11.07
CA ARG A 69 -0.19 -11.44 -11.93
C ARG A 69 0.95 -10.60 -12.51
N PHE A 70 2.13 -10.61 -11.89
CA PHE A 70 3.24 -9.76 -12.26
C PHE A 70 4.48 -10.51 -12.75
N VAL A 71 4.37 -11.81 -13.05
CA VAL A 71 5.50 -12.66 -13.50
C VAL A 71 6.28 -12.04 -14.66
N ARG A 72 5.58 -11.56 -15.69
CA ARG A 72 6.20 -10.92 -16.87
C ARG A 72 6.98 -9.64 -16.47
N PRO A 73 6.35 -8.65 -15.82
CA PRO A 73 7.06 -7.48 -15.29
C PRO A 73 8.23 -7.82 -14.36
N GLN A 74 8.08 -8.79 -13.46
CA GLN A 74 9.12 -9.21 -12.52
C GLN A 74 10.38 -9.71 -13.25
N ILE A 75 10.20 -10.54 -14.29
CA ILE A 75 11.30 -11.04 -15.13
C ILE A 75 11.91 -9.89 -15.95
N SER A 76 11.07 -9.11 -16.63
CA SER A 76 11.53 -8.04 -17.54
C SER A 76 12.34 -6.94 -16.84
N HIS A 77 11.97 -6.62 -15.58
CA HIS A 77 12.68 -5.64 -14.77
C HIS A 77 13.71 -6.28 -13.84
N THR A 78 13.96 -7.58 -13.97
CA THR A 78 14.92 -8.35 -13.16
C THR A 78 14.73 -8.14 -11.65
N ILE A 79 13.47 -8.06 -11.22
CA ILE A 79 13.10 -7.86 -9.81
C ILE A 79 13.57 -9.05 -8.98
N LEU A 80 13.31 -10.27 -9.47
CA LEU A 80 13.71 -11.52 -8.82
C LEU A 80 15.22 -11.63 -8.62
N SER A 81 16.03 -11.17 -9.59
CA SER A 81 17.48 -11.21 -9.47
C SER A 81 18.04 -10.24 -8.43
N THR A 82 17.22 -9.29 -7.96
CA THR A 82 17.62 -8.23 -7.03
C THR A 82 17.23 -8.56 -5.59
N ALA A 83 16.30 -9.51 -5.41
CA ALA A 83 15.84 -9.97 -4.10
C ALA A 83 16.77 -11.00 -3.44
N PHE A 84 17.56 -11.73 -4.24
CA PHE A 84 18.54 -12.70 -3.75
C PHE A 84 19.91 -12.05 -3.58
N CYS A 85 20.03 -11.16 -2.60
CA CYS A 85 21.33 -10.73 -2.14
C CYS A 85 21.72 -11.54 -0.90
N PRO A 86 22.85 -12.27 -0.92
CA PRO A 86 23.26 -13.14 0.19
C PRO A 86 23.63 -12.38 1.48
N ILE A 87 23.59 -11.04 1.46
CA ILE A 87 24.12 -10.18 2.51
C ILE A 87 23.09 -9.96 3.64
N ASN A 88 21.78 -10.12 3.40
CA ASN A 88 20.79 -9.85 4.45
C ASN A 88 19.51 -10.73 4.37
N PRO A 89 19.55 -11.98 4.86
CA PRO A 89 18.41 -12.90 4.84
C PRO A 89 17.25 -12.47 5.75
N LEU A 90 17.45 -11.50 6.63
CA LEU A 90 16.41 -10.99 7.54
C LEU A 90 15.49 -9.95 6.89
N TYR A 91 15.88 -9.38 5.74
CA TYR A 91 15.09 -8.37 5.04
C TYR A 91 15.17 -8.57 3.51
N PRO A 92 14.37 -9.48 2.93
CA PRO A 92 14.44 -9.84 1.50
C PRO A 92 14.15 -8.68 0.51
N ASN A 93 13.77 -7.50 1.01
CA ASN A 93 13.41 -6.33 0.21
C ASN A 93 14.33 -5.11 0.36
N THR A 94 15.41 -5.17 1.18
CA THR A 94 16.29 -4.00 1.38
C THR A 94 17.06 -3.59 0.13
N ASP A 95 17.25 -4.52 -0.80
CA ASP A 95 18.14 -4.33 -1.94
C ASP A 95 17.54 -3.46 -3.06
N PHE A 96 16.21 -3.36 -3.11
CA PHE A 96 15.53 -2.41 -4.00
C PHE A 96 15.80 -0.96 -3.62
N PHE A 97 16.04 -0.68 -2.34
CA PHE A 97 16.17 0.67 -1.81
C PHE A 97 17.62 1.05 -1.47
N SER A 98 18.49 0.06 -1.30
CA SER A 98 19.90 0.28 -0.96
C SER A 98 20.76 0.67 -2.16
N THR A 99 20.35 0.32 -3.39
CA THR A 99 21.13 0.57 -4.60
C THR A 99 20.37 1.40 -5.63
N ARG A 100 21.09 2.29 -6.33
CA ARG A 100 20.53 3.04 -7.48
C ARG A 100 20.02 2.14 -8.60
N THR A 101 20.59 0.95 -8.73
CA THR A 101 20.16 -0.04 -9.73
C THR A 101 18.84 -0.68 -9.31
N GLY A 102 18.72 -1.12 -8.06
CA GLY A 102 17.49 -1.65 -7.48
C GLY A 102 16.35 -0.63 -7.55
N GLU A 103 16.62 0.62 -7.20
CA GLU A 103 15.63 1.70 -7.23
C GLU A 103 15.09 1.92 -8.64
N LYS A 104 15.97 1.96 -9.65
CA LYS A 104 15.57 2.11 -11.05
C LYS A 104 14.71 0.96 -11.55
N LYS A 105 15.05 -0.28 -11.15
CA LYS A 105 14.27 -1.48 -11.50
C LYS A 105 12.90 -1.43 -10.86
N LEU A 106 12.83 -1.10 -9.57
CA LEU A 106 11.58 -0.95 -8.83
C LEU A 106 10.70 0.14 -9.46
N CYS A 107 11.24 1.33 -9.69
CA CYS A 107 10.47 2.42 -10.32
C CYS A 107 9.96 2.03 -11.71
N ARG A 108 10.73 1.27 -12.50
CA ARG A 108 10.29 0.81 -13.82
C ARG A 108 9.16 -0.22 -13.73
N PHE A 109 9.28 -1.16 -12.79
CA PHE A 109 8.22 -2.12 -12.48
C PHE A 109 6.93 -1.44 -12.02
N LEU A 110 7.02 -0.48 -11.09
CA LEU A 110 5.86 0.25 -10.57
C LEU A 110 5.20 1.14 -11.63
N GLN A 111 6.01 1.78 -12.49
CA GLN A 111 5.52 2.59 -13.61
C GLN A 111 4.74 1.76 -14.63
N GLU A 112 5.18 0.53 -14.90
CA GLU A 112 4.52 -0.37 -15.86
C GLU A 112 3.26 -1.02 -15.26
N THR A 113 3.35 -1.49 -14.02
CA THR A 113 2.30 -2.31 -13.42
C THR A 113 1.24 -1.52 -12.68
N GLY A 114 1.56 -0.32 -12.19
CA GLY A 114 0.73 0.41 -11.23
C GLY A 114 0.53 -0.35 -9.91
N ALA A 115 1.27 -1.44 -9.67
CA ALA A 115 1.15 -2.25 -8.46
C ALA A 115 1.49 -1.41 -7.23
N LEU A 116 0.91 -1.77 -6.07
CA LEU A 116 1.11 -1.10 -4.77
C LEU A 116 0.68 0.37 -4.73
N SER A 117 0.25 0.95 -5.85
CA SER A 117 -0.35 2.27 -5.91
C SER A 117 -1.83 2.19 -5.53
N TRP A 118 -2.34 3.26 -4.93
CA TRP A 118 -3.77 3.40 -4.68
C TRP A 118 -4.54 3.39 -6.01
N PRO A 119 -5.67 2.70 -6.16
CA PRO A 119 -6.46 2.73 -7.40
C PRO A 119 -6.93 4.15 -7.73
N ASP A 120 -6.97 4.49 -9.02
CA ASP A 120 -7.34 5.86 -9.48
C ASP A 120 -8.76 6.27 -9.10
N SER A 121 -9.64 5.30 -8.83
CA SER A 121 -11.03 5.54 -8.44
C SER A 121 -11.21 6.07 -7.00
N GLY A 122 -10.13 6.27 -6.24
CA GLY A 122 -10.22 6.65 -4.83
C GLY A 122 -10.80 5.52 -3.96
N PRO A 123 -10.80 5.68 -2.62
CA PRO A 123 -11.69 4.85 -1.80
C PRO A 123 -13.13 5.09 -2.26
N PRO A 124 -14.02 4.08 -2.20
CA PRO A 124 -15.45 4.38 -2.26
C PRO A 124 -15.75 5.47 -1.22
N PRO A 125 -16.62 6.45 -1.53
CA PRO A 125 -16.96 7.50 -0.58
C PRO A 125 -17.38 6.85 0.75
N TYR A 126 -16.85 7.37 1.85
CA TYR A 126 -17.21 6.90 3.17
C TYR A 126 -18.72 7.05 3.33
N VAL A 127 -19.42 5.91 3.38
CA VAL A 127 -20.82 5.86 3.81
C VAL A 127 -20.74 5.60 5.31
N PRO A 128 -21.11 6.58 6.17
CA PRO A 128 -21.23 6.33 7.59
C PRO A 128 -22.16 5.13 7.79
N PRO A 129 -21.88 4.21 8.73
CA PRO A 129 -22.87 3.20 9.07
C PRO A 129 -24.18 3.92 9.38
N GLU A 130 -25.28 3.50 8.72
CA GLU A 130 -26.60 3.93 9.14
C GLU A 130 -26.63 3.78 10.65
N SER A 131 -26.97 4.85 11.36
CA SER A 131 -27.09 4.82 12.80
C SER A 131 -28.04 3.68 13.14
N ALA A 132 -27.50 2.50 13.44
CA ALA A 132 -28.24 1.40 13.99
C ALA A 132 -28.90 2.02 15.21
N GLY A 133 -30.22 2.16 15.16
CA GLY A 133 -30.99 2.96 16.09
C GLY A 133 -30.73 2.49 17.51
N PHE A 134 -29.69 3.01 18.15
CA PHE A 134 -29.39 2.78 19.54
C PHE A 134 -30.25 3.78 20.31
N SER A 135 -31.55 3.50 20.32
CA SER A 135 -32.50 4.10 21.24
C SER A 135 -32.20 3.51 22.63
N ALA A 136 -31.12 3.98 23.26
CA ALA A 136 -30.89 3.78 24.67
C ALA A 136 -31.89 4.65 25.44
N ARG A 137 -33.12 4.16 25.55
CA ARG A 137 -34.08 4.65 26.54
C ARG A 137 -33.69 4.02 27.88
N PHE A 138 -32.69 4.59 28.53
CA PHE A 138 -32.34 4.25 29.91
C PHE A 138 -33.41 4.89 30.81
N GLU A 139 -34.49 4.16 31.08
CA GLU A 139 -35.42 4.51 32.16
C GLU A 139 -34.73 4.19 33.49
N PHE A 140 -34.28 5.24 34.16
CA PHE A 140 -33.68 5.16 35.49
C PHE A 140 -34.82 5.21 36.52
N THR A 141 -35.36 4.06 36.91
CA THR A 141 -36.24 3.98 38.08
C THR A 141 -35.40 4.02 39.35
N LEU A 142 -35.45 5.16 40.04
CA LEU A 142 -34.98 5.32 41.42
C LEU A 142 -35.95 4.57 42.35
N GLU A 143 -35.51 3.45 42.91
CA GLU A 143 -36.17 2.82 44.06
C GLU A 143 -35.88 3.65 45.33
N PRO A 144 -36.90 4.06 46.11
CA PRO A 144 -36.69 4.82 47.33
C PRO A 144 -36.45 3.91 48.55
N GLY A 145 -35.41 4.23 49.32
CA GLY A 145 -35.41 4.08 50.77
C GLY A 145 -34.98 2.73 51.35
N ILE A 146 -33.76 2.68 51.88
CA ILE A 146 -33.44 1.82 53.03
C ILE A 146 -32.76 2.72 54.06
N ASP A 147 -33.51 3.07 55.11
CA ASP A 147 -32.99 3.60 56.36
C ASP A 147 -32.55 2.44 57.25
N LEU A 148 -31.28 2.45 57.69
CA LEU A 148 -30.80 1.83 58.92
C LEU A 148 -29.66 2.67 59.51
#